data_AF-A0AAU9P6U7-F1
#
_entry.id   AF-A0AAU9P6U7-F1
#
_cell.length_a   1.000
_cell.length_b   1.000
_cell.length_c   1.000
_cell.angle_alpha   90.00
_cell.angle_beta   90.00
_cell.angle_gamma   90.00
#
_symmetry.space_group_name_H-M   'P 1'
#
loop_
_entity.id
_entity.type
_entity.pdbx_description
1 polymer ?
#
loop_
_entity_poly.entity_id
_entity_poly.type
_entity_poly.pdbx_seq_one_letter_code
_entity_poly.pdbx_strand_id
1 'polypeptide(L)'
;MPIYFGESRGHLHLADTPDGSRNHLQLNVYEMLKDHSGWFVKYRVELVEFLNAYPEMIRINPDPSIPIYYDYQLLDVVRGEEEDETFMVIQIPGNRIIRYNVADKSFKQVFDTSPFYSGPIGLEEVHPYVETIVSL
;
A
#
# COMPACT_ATOMS: atom_id res chain seq x y z
N MET A 1 -2.45 -14.05 -2.92
CA MET A 1 -1.74 -13.07 -3.77
C MET A 1 -1.32 -11.94 -2.86
N PRO A 2 -0.10 -11.41 -2.99
CA PRO A 2 0.33 -10.28 -2.18
C PRO A 2 -0.55 -9.06 -2.44
N ILE A 3 -0.60 -8.16 -1.48
CA ILE A 3 -1.35 -6.90 -1.59
C ILE A 3 -0.68 -5.95 -2.58
N TYR A 4 0.66 -6.01 -2.67
CA TYR A 4 1.45 -5.18 -3.58
C TYR A 4 2.72 -5.91 -4.02
N PHE A 5 3.12 -5.67 -5.26
CA PHE A 5 4.41 -6.08 -5.81
C PHE A 5 4.88 -5.03 -6.81
N GLY A 6 6.06 -4.46 -6.59
CA GLY A 6 6.60 -3.41 -7.46
C GLY A 6 8.04 -3.03 -7.13
N GLU A 7 8.62 -2.18 -7.97
CA GLU A 7 10.04 -1.82 -7.93
C GLU A 7 10.20 -0.31 -7.68
N SER A 8 11.18 0.06 -6.86
CA SER A 8 11.58 1.46 -6.68
C SER A 8 13.08 1.58 -6.44
N ARG A 9 13.77 2.34 -7.32
CA ARG A 9 15.21 2.66 -7.28
C ARG A 9 16.16 1.45 -7.31
N GLY A 10 15.84 0.44 -8.09
CA GLY A 10 16.55 -0.83 -8.20
C GLY A 10 16.21 -1.84 -7.09
N HIS A 11 15.17 -1.58 -6.29
CA HIS A 11 14.77 -2.44 -5.19
C HIS A 11 13.36 -2.97 -5.40
N LEU A 12 13.22 -4.29 -5.40
CA LEU A 12 11.94 -4.97 -5.55
C LEU A 12 11.28 -5.13 -4.18
N HIS A 13 10.03 -4.72 -4.08
CA HIS A 13 9.22 -4.73 -2.87
C HIS A 13 7.98 -5.61 -3.03
N LEU A 14 7.58 -6.25 -1.94
CA LEU A 14 6.38 -7.07 -1.82
C LEU A 14 5.67 -6.69 -0.51
N ALA A 15 4.38 -6.40 -0.53
CA ALA A 15 3.62 -6.18 0.71
C ALA A 15 2.58 -7.28 0.91
N ASP A 16 2.53 -7.80 2.13
CA ASP A 16 1.55 -8.81 2.51
C ASP A 16 1.19 -8.71 4.01
N THR A 17 0.09 -9.34 4.38
CA THR A 17 -0.31 -9.51 5.78
C THR A 17 0.59 -10.54 6.47
N PRO A 18 1.06 -10.28 7.72
CA PRO A 18 2.00 -11.15 8.41
C PRO A 18 1.55 -12.62 8.59
N ASP A 19 0.25 -12.86 8.67
CA ASP A 19 -0.36 -14.16 8.98
C ASP A 19 -1.33 -14.64 7.88
N GLY A 20 -1.36 -13.96 6.72
CA GLY A 20 -2.36 -14.22 5.69
C GLY A 20 -3.79 -13.91 6.16
N SER A 21 -3.96 -13.22 7.29
CA SER A 21 -5.29 -12.89 7.81
C SER A 21 -5.96 -11.81 6.98
N ARG A 22 -7.29 -11.76 7.14
CA ARG A 22 -8.11 -10.68 6.58
C ARG A 22 -7.91 -9.35 7.30
N ASN A 23 -7.08 -9.29 8.35
CA ASN A 23 -6.77 -8.03 9.03
C ASN A 23 -5.70 -7.29 8.25
N HIS A 24 -6.14 -6.58 7.21
CA HIS A 24 -5.25 -5.84 6.32
C HIS A 24 -4.68 -4.55 6.94
N LEU A 25 -4.84 -4.31 8.25
CA LEU A 25 -4.26 -3.11 8.89
C LEU A 25 -2.79 -3.27 9.28
N GLN A 26 -2.29 -4.50 9.31
CA GLN A 26 -0.88 -4.78 9.54
C GLN A 26 -0.27 -5.33 8.26
N LEU A 27 0.76 -4.66 7.77
CA LEU A 27 1.47 -5.07 6.57
C LEU A 27 2.95 -5.25 6.88
N ASN A 28 3.51 -6.35 6.40
CA ASN A 28 4.94 -6.47 6.22
C ASN A 28 5.28 -6.05 4.80
N VAL A 29 6.17 -5.08 4.65
CA VAL A 29 6.80 -4.76 3.37
C VAL A 29 8.15 -5.48 3.36
N TYR A 30 8.28 -6.40 2.42
CA TYR A 30 9.49 -7.15 2.17
C TYR A 30 10.30 -6.49 1.05
N GLU A 31 11.61 -6.56 1.16
CA GLU A 31 12.55 -6.19 0.10
C GLU A 31 13.32 -7.44 -0.34
N MET A 32 13.51 -7.60 -1.65
CA MET A 32 14.34 -8.67 -2.20
C MET A 32 15.82 -8.35 -1.96
N LEU A 33 16.59 -9.35 -1.52
CA LEU A 33 18.03 -9.25 -1.44
C LEU A 33 18.64 -8.98 -2.83
N LYS A 34 19.76 -8.24 -2.88
CA LYS A 34 20.41 -7.86 -4.15
C LYS A 34 20.87 -9.05 -5.00
N ASP A 35 21.18 -10.17 -4.36
CA ASP A 35 21.54 -11.42 -5.02
C ASP A 35 20.32 -12.27 -5.42
N HIS A 36 19.10 -11.75 -5.19
CA HIS A 36 17.82 -12.40 -5.46
C HIS A 36 17.64 -13.73 -4.71
N SER A 37 18.41 -13.96 -3.63
CA SER A 37 18.39 -15.21 -2.87
C SER A 37 17.20 -15.34 -1.92
N GLY A 38 16.49 -14.25 -1.65
CA GLY A 38 15.33 -14.26 -0.77
C GLY A 38 14.83 -12.87 -0.40
N TRP A 39 13.82 -12.87 0.46
CA TRP A 39 13.12 -11.67 0.92
C TRP A 39 13.39 -11.43 2.40
N PHE A 40 13.53 -10.18 2.81
CA PHE A 40 13.59 -9.80 4.22
C PHE A 40 12.53 -8.74 4.53
N VAL A 41 12.00 -8.75 5.76
CA VAL A 41 11.06 -7.71 6.20
C VAL A 41 11.82 -6.40 6.35
N LYS A 42 11.51 -5.44 5.49
CA LYS A 42 12.10 -4.10 5.49
C LYS A 42 11.30 -3.15 6.39
N TYR A 43 9.97 -3.17 6.28
CA TYR A 43 9.08 -2.33 7.09
C TYR A 43 7.93 -3.14 7.68
N ARG A 44 7.54 -2.77 8.91
CA ARG A 44 6.30 -3.20 9.55
C ARG A 44 5.38 -1.99 9.66
N VAL A 45 4.26 -2.06 8.96
CA VAL A 45 3.32 -0.95 8.81
C VAL A 45 2.06 -1.28 9.58
N GLU A 46 1.59 -0.28 10.35
CA GLU A 46 0.32 -0.34 11.09
C GLU A 46 -0.58 0.80 10.61
N LEU A 47 -1.68 0.45 9.95
CA LEU A 47 -2.67 1.41 9.42
C LEU A 47 -3.81 1.66 10.41
N VAL A 48 -3.69 1.24 11.67
CA VAL A 48 -4.75 1.41 12.68
C VAL A 48 -5.11 2.88 12.88
N GLU A 49 -4.12 3.78 12.83
CA GLU A 49 -4.35 5.22 12.99
C GLU A 49 -5.12 5.82 11.81
N PHE A 50 -5.10 5.19 10.63
CA PHE A 50 -5.89 5.63 9.48
C PHE A 50 -7.39 5.55 9.79
N LEU A 51 -7.82 4.58 10.59
CA LEU A 51 -9.24 4.40 10.89
C LEU A 51 -9.86 5.60 11.63
N ASN A 52 -9.05 6.32 12.40
CA ASN A 52 -9.52 7.51 13.10
C ASN A 52 -9.69 8.71 12.14
N ALA A 53 -8.79 8.84 11.16
CA ALA A 53 -8.83 9.92 10.17
C ALA A 53 -9.78 9.62 8.99
N TYR A 54 -9.90 8.34 8.63
CA TYR A 54 -10.60 7.83 7.46
C TYR A 54 -11.51 6.63 7.83
N PRO A 55 -12.55 6.86 8.67
CA PRO A 55 -13.46 5.79 9.08
C PRO A 55 -14.19 5.15 7.90
N GLU A 56 -14.25 5.82 6.75
CA GLU A 56 -14.78 5.28 5.50
C GLU A 56 -14.00 4.07 4.98
N MET A 57 -12.81 3.76 5.49
CA MET A 57 -12.10 2.52 5.16
C MET A 57 -12.77 1.27 5.75
N ILE A 58 -13.58 1.42 6.80
CA ILE A 58 -14.23 0.29 7.48
C ILE A 58 -15.39 -0.21 6.63
N ARG A 59 -15.40 -1.52 6.34
CA ARG A 59 -16.52 -2.20 5.67
C ARG A 59 -17.16 -3.20 6.62
N ILE A 60 -18.39 -2.91 7.01
CA ILE A 60 -19.21 -3.76 7.86
C ILE A 60 -20.20 -4.49 6.96
N ASN A 61 -20.17 -5.82 6.98
CA ASN A 61 -21.13 -6.62 6.25
C ASN A 61 -22.43 -6.74 7.08
N PRO A 62 -23.62 -6.65 6.46
CA PRO A 62 -24.89 -6.93 7.15
C PRO A 62 -24.97 -8.35 7.72
N ASP A 63 -24.26 -9.31 7.11
CA ASP A 63 -24.12 -10.67 7.63
C ASP A 63 -23.06 -10.68 8.75
N PRO A 64 -23.43 -10.92 10.02
CA PRO A 64 -22.51 -10.93 11.15
C PRO A 64 -21.52 -12.11 11.13
N SER A 65 -21.71 -13.10 10.25
CA SER A 65 -20.75 -14.18 10.05
C SER A 65 -19.55 -13.75 9.17
N ILE A 66 -19.68 -12.65 8.43
CA ILE A 66 -18.61 -12.11 7.62
C ILE A 66 -17.81 -11.10 8.46
N PRO A 67 -16.50 -11.34 8.65
CA PRO A 67 -15.68 -10.43 9.45
C PRO A 67 -15.58 -9.06 8.80
N ILE A 68 -15.40 -8.04 9.65
CA ILE A 68 -15.06 -6.69 9.22
C ILE A 68 -13.81 -6.76 8.34
N TYR A 69 -13.82 -6.02 7.24
CA TYR A 69 -12.66 -5.85 6.38
C TYR A 69 -12.43 -4.37 6.11
N TYR A 70 -11.23 -4.06 5.62
CA TYR A 70 -10.79 -2.69 5.38
C TYR A 70 -10.54 -2.49 3.90
N ASP A 71 -11.10 -1.42 3.36
CA ASP A 71 -11.08 -1.10 1.95
C ASP A 71 -10.00 -0.05 1.68
N TYR A 72 -8.93 -0.47 1.00
CA TYR A 72 -7.86 0.38 0.50
C TYR A 72 -7.03 -0.40 -0.52
N GLN A 73 -6.19 0.31 -1.27
CA GLN A 73 -5.22 -0.29 -2.19
C GLN A 73 -3.85 0.33 -1.95
N LEU A 74 -2.82 -0.51 -1.82
CA LEU A 74 -1.43 -0.06 -1.83
C LEU A 74 -0.99 0.06 -3.29
N LEU A 75 -0.78 1.29 -3.75
CA LEU A 75 -0.44 1.58 -5.14
C LEU A 75 1.07 1.51 -5.39
N ASP A 76 1.88 1.97 -4.44
CA ASP A 76 3.35 2.01 -4.60
C ASP A 76 4.07 2.09 -3.25
N VAL A 77 5.32 1.65 -3.24
CA VAL A 77 6.32 1.86 -2.19
C VAL A 77 7.46 2.67 -2.81
N VAL A 78 7.43 3.99 -2.59
CA VAL A 78 8.36 4.94 -3.19
C VAL A 78 9.58 5.12 -2.29
N ARG A 79 10.75 4.71 -2.78
CA ARG A 79 12.01 4.84 -2.07
C ARG A 79 12.57 6.25 -2.19
N GLY A 80 12.98 6.81 -1.05
CA GLY A 80 13.74 8.07 -0.98
C GLY A 80 15.24 7.88 -1.21
N GLU A 81 16.02 8.96 -1.14
CA GLU A 81 17.49 8.87 -1.06
C GLU A 81 17.89 8.36 0.31
N GLU A 82 17.21 8.89 1.33
CA GLU A 82 17.33 8.47 2.72
C GLU A 82 16.15 7.58 3.12
N GLU A 83 16.32 6.82 4.22
CA GLU A 83 15.30 5.88 4.68
C GLU A 83 14.04 6.59 5.21
N ASP A 84 14.20 7.77 5.79
CA ASP A 84 13.13 8.64 6.29
C ASP A 84 12.33 9.35 5.18
N GLU A 85 12.88 9.38 3.97
CA GLU A 85 12.20 9.88 2.78
C GLU A 85 11.33 8.81 2.11
N THR A 86 11.39 7.55 2.54
CA THR A 86 10.60 6.46 1.96
C THR A 86 9.13 6.56 2.39
N PHE A 87 8.21 6.34 1.45
CA PHE A 87 6.78 6.41 1.72
C PHE A 87 5.97 5.43 0.86
N MET A 88 4.80 5.08 1.36
CA MET A 88 3.80 4.34 0.60
C MET A 88 2.75 5.28 0.01
N VAL A 89 2.20 4.88 -1.13
CA VAL A 89 1.08 5.52 -1.78
C VAL A 89 -0.14 4.63 -1.61
N ILE A 90 -1.13 5.10 -0.85
CA ILE A 90 -2.32 4.33 -0.50
C ILE A 90 -3.56 5.02 -1.06
N GLN A 91 -4.36 4.30 -1.83
CA GLN A 91 -5.70 4.75 -2.23
C GLN A 91 -6.72 4.26 -1.21
N ILE A 92 -7.56 5.17 -0.74
CA ILE A 92 -8.67 4.88 0.17
C ILE A 92 -10.02 5.20 -0.51
N PRO A 93 -11.16 4.83 0.10
CA PRO A 93 -12.48 5.09 -0.47
C PRO A 93 -12.73 6.55 -0.78
N GLY A 94 -13.53 6.80 -1.82
CA GLY A 94 -13.68 8.14 -2.39
C GLY A 94 -12.51 8.56 -3.28
N ASN A 95 -11.67 7.60 -3.70
CA ASN A 95 -10.53 7.81 -4.59
C ASN A 95 -9.55 8.90 -4.08
N ARG A 96 -9.28 8.87 -2.78
CA ARG A 96 -8.29 9.76 -2.17
C ARG A 96 -6.95 9.05 -2.11
N ILE A 97 -5.89 9.77 -2.45
CA ILE A 97 -4.51 9.27 -2.41
C ILE A 97 -3.82 9.82 -1.17
N ILE A 98 -3.35 8.90 -0.33
CA ILE A 98 -2.66 9.17 0.91
C ILE A 98 -1.19 8.82 0.73
N ARG A 99 -0.31 9.75 1.15
CA ARG A 99 1.11 9.48 1.34
C ARG A 99 1.32 9.08 2.79
N TYR A 100 1.87 7.88 3.01
CA TYR A 100 2.27 7.38 4.34
C TYR A 100 3.78 7.27 4.43
N ASN A 101 4.42 8.02 5.32
CA ASN A 101 5.86 7.89 5.57
C ASN A 101 6.12 6.65 6.44
N VAL A 102 6.98 5.74 5.99
CA VAL A 102 7.22 4.47 6.70
C VAL A 102 8.14 4.62 7.92
N ALA A 103 8.92 5.69 8.00
CA ALA A 103 9.86 5.92 9.10
C ALA A 103 9.20 6.59 10.30
N ASP A 104 8.49 7.70 10.07
CA ASP A 104 7.83 8.46 11.15
C ASP A 104 6.34 8.11 11.32
N LYS A 105 5.80 7.26 10.45
CA LYS A 105 4.40 6.80 10.43
C LYS A 105 3.37 7.92 10.15
N SER A 106 3.83 9.11 9.78
CA SER A 106 2.97 10.23 9.44
C SER A 106 2.25 9.97 8.12
N PHE A 107 1.05 10.54 7.98
CA PHE A 107 0.30 10.47 6.74
C PHE A 107 -0.36 11.79 6.41
N LYS A 108 -0.53 12.02 5.11
CA LYS A 108 -1.27 13.16 4.59
C LYS A 108 -1.96 12.77 3.30
N GLN A 109 -3.16 13.28 3.10
CA GLN A 109 -3.80 13.26 1.79
C GLN A 109 -3.01 14.16 0.84
N VAL A 110 -2.60 13.62 -0.30
CA VAL A 110 -1.85 14.34 -1.32
C VAL A 110 -2.68 14.62 -2.57
N PHE A 111 -3.75 13.86 -2.79
CA PHE A 111 -4.62 14.05 -3.94
C PHE A 111 -6.05 13.54 -3.66
N ASP A 112 -7.02 14.12 -4.37
CA ASP A 112 -8.43 13.74 -4.30
C ASP A 112 -8.99 13.61 -5.72
N THR A 113 -9.27 12.38 -6.17
CA THR A 113 -9.92 12.15 -7.48
C THR A 113 -11.43 11.98 -7.39
N SER A 114 -12.04 12.14 -6.21
CA SER A 114 -13.50 12.14 -6.05
C SER A 114 -14.25 13.09 -7.01
N PRO A 115 -13.72 14.27 -7.41
CA PRO A 115 -14.43 15.15 -8.35
C PRO A 115 -14.50 14.57 -9.77
N PHE A 116 -13.64 13.61 -10.10
CA PHE A 116 -13.47 13.08 -11.45
C PHE A 116 -14.00 11.64 -11.57
N TYR A 117 -14.01 10.88 -10.47
CA TYR A 117 -14.38 9.46 -10.46
C TYR A 117 -15.10 9.07 -9.17
N SER A 118 -16.24 8.39 -9.32
CA SER A 118 -17.05 7.85 -8.20
C SER A 118 -17.13 6.32 -8.21
N GLY A 119 -16.24 5.65 -8.94
CA GLY A 119 -16.20 4.19 -9.05
C GLY A 119 -15.57 3.50 -7.83
N PRO A 120 -15.79 2.17 -7.66
CA PRO A 120 -15.10 1.35 -6.67
C PRO A 120 -13.57 1.40 -6.79
N ILE A 121 -12.86 1.23 -5.68
CA ILE A 121 -11.40 1.06 -5.66
C ILE A 121 -11.04 -0.23 -6.42
N GLY A 122 -10.00 -0.19 -7.25
CA GLY A 122 -9.40 -1.40 -7.84
C GLY A 122 -10.09 -1.97 -9.08
N LEU A 123 -10.95 -1.22 -9.78
CA LEU A 123 -11.57 -1.67 -11.04
C LEU A 123 -10.70 -1.50 -12.29
N GLU A 124 -9.48 -1.00 -12.13
CA GLU A 124 -8.57 -0.77 -13.22
C GLU A 124 -7.37 -1.71 -13.06
N GLU A 125 -7.18 -2.63 -14.01
CA GLU A 125 -5.93 -3.36 -14.25
C GLU A 125 -4.85 -2.38 -14.74
N VAL A 126 -4.59 -1.34 -13.95
CA VAL A 126 -3.54 -0.36 -14.21
C VAL A 126 -2.29 -0.92 -13.58
N HIS A 127 -1.50 -1.58 -14.41
CA HIS A 127 -0.13 -1.94 -14.07
C HIS A 127 0.73 -0.68 -14.15
N PRO A 128 1.52 -0.35 -13.10
CA PRO A 128 2.54 0.68 -13.19
C PRO A 128 3.44 0.41 -14.39
N TYR A 129 3.50 1.35 -15.34
CA TYR A 129 4.44 1.29 -16.44
C TYR A 129 5.84 1.57 -15.88
N VAL A 130 6.71 0.56 -15.92
CA VAL A 130 8.13 0.69 -15.53
C VAL A 130 8.97 0.61 -16.79
N GLU A 131 9.59 1.73 -17.19
CA GLU A 131 10.59 1.71 -18.26
C GLU A 131 11.85 1.00 -17.75
N THR A 132 12.10 -0.19 -18.28
CA THR A 132 13.40 -0.85 -18.08
C THR A 132 14.39 -0.21 -19.06
N ILE A 133 15.23 0.71 -18.58
CA ILE A 133 16.42 1.11 -19.37
C ILE A 133 17.40 -0.06 -19.29
N VAL A 134 17.35 -0.93 -20.29
CA VAL A 134 18.44 -1.87 -20.58
C VAL A 134 19.62 -1.03 -21.07
N SER A 135 20.59 -0.80 -20.19
CA SER A 135 21.91 -0.34 -20.61
C SER A 135 22.61 -1.50 -21.35
N LEU A 136 22.81 -1.32 -22.66
CA LEU A 136 23.63 -2.19 -23.52
C LEU A 136 25.12 -2.09 -23.17
#